data_AF-A0A3N7BKS5-F1
#
_entry.id   AF-A0A3N7BKS5-F1
#
_cell.length_a   1.000
_cell.length_b   1.000
_cell.length_c   1.000
_cell.angle_alpha   90.00
_cell.angle_beta   90.00
_cell.angle_gamma   90.00
#
_symmetry.space_group_name_H-M   'P 1'
#
loop_
_entity.id
_entity.type
_entity.pdbx_description
1 polymer ?
#
loop_
_entity_poly.entity_id
_entity_poly.type
_entity_poly.pdbx_seq_one_letter_code
_entity_poly.pdbx_strand_id
1 'polypeptide(L)'
;MNTLATPQVQLQIEGRLHSANSTELGASIGNAYSRRHRPRCMCTSTGAEMYIARLGDGYLVKRMPGTGSEHAPTCPSYEPAAEFSGLAQVLGTAIVEDPETGLTQLRLDFPMSKGTKRLPSALAGEPSSSAKSSGTRLSLRGLLHYLWDQADLSSWSPDQKDGRTWPFVRNMLLRAMTCKTLCGRQLSQQLYIPEPFFVDRREAINARRAFSWQVAQSGPLGRSAMILIIAELKELAPTRFGHRALVKHLPDTPLLVDEQLFRKMSRQFGEDLLLWGASDALRAILIGTLVVGTNGTAQLNEVSLMLTNQAWTPVANVYEQQLLDLLMSEGRSFNKPLAYNLARSAELPSALLKDAGPNIVPLQITLAGEPLSNCGRPGPIESHWHWDPSQSASIPPFPSTAGSS
;
A
#
# COMPACT_ATOMS: atom_id res chain seq x y z
N MET A 1 1.26 6.76 -26.69
CA MET A 1 2.35 5.76 -26.69
C MET A 1 3.10 5.92 -25.38
N ASN A 2 2.87 5.04 -24.41
CA ASN A 2 3.58 5.03 -23.13
C ASN A 2 3.84 3.57 -22.77
N THR A 3 4.94 3.07 -23.30
CA THR A 3 5.55 1.79 -22.98
C THR A 3 6.30 1.97 -21.66
N LEU A 4 5.77 1.43 -20.56
CA LEU A 4 6.49 1.31 -19.30
C LEU A 4 6.83 -0.16 -19.09
N ALA A 5 8.09 -0.40 -18.77
CA ALA A 5 8.70 -1.70 -18.58
C ALA A 5 7.86 -2.58 -17.64
N THR A 6 7.15 -3.52 -18.24
CA THR A 6 6.69 -4.74 -17.56
C THR A 6 7.81 -5.74 -17.82
N PRO A 7 8.34 -6.49 -16.84
CA PRO A 7 8.92 -7.79 -17.17
C PRO A 7 7.81 -8.53 -17.93
N GLN A 8 8.02 -8.70 -19.24
CA GLN A 8 7.03 -9.25 -20.16
C GLN A 8 6.89 -10.74 -19.87
N VAL A 9 6.19 -11.09 -18.80
CA VAL A 9 5.84 -12.48 -18.59
C VAL A 9 4.86 -12.86 -19.70
N GLN A 10 5.24 -13.88 -20.46
CA GLN A 10 4.41 -14.38 -21.54
C GLN A 10 3.15 -15.01 -20.96
N LEU A 11 2.01 -14.72 -21.59
CA LEU A 11 0.75 -15.37 -21.27
C LEU A 11 0.49 -16.47 -22.29
N GLN A 12 0.20 -17.67 -21.82
CA GLN A 12 -0.32 -18.75 -22.64
C GLN A 12 -1.85 -18.69 -22.64
N ILE A 13 -2.45 -18.58 -23.82
CA ILE A 13 -3.91 -18.57 -24.03
C ILE A 13 -4.23 -19.57 -25.13
N GLU A 14 -5.06 -20.58 -24.84
CA GLU A 14 -5.42 -21.64 -25.81
C GLU A 14 -4.18 -22.30 -26.46
N GLY A 15 -3.11 -22.49 -25.68
CA GLY A 15 -1.84 -23.08 -26.12
C GLY A 15 -0.89 -22.13 -26.86
N ARG A 16 -1.31 -20.89 -27.17
CA ARG A 16 -0.46 -19.88 -27.84
C ARG A 16 0.19 -18.95 -26.83
N LEU A 17 1.46 -18.64 -27.05
CA LEU A 17 2.22 -17.70 -26.23
C LEU A 17 2.04 -16.28 -26.77
N HIS A 18 1.67 -15.36 -25.89
CA HIS A 18 1.54 -13.94 -26.17
C HIS A 18 2.47 -13.13 -25.26
N SER A 19 3.27 -12.24 -25.85
CA SER A 19 3.99 -11.22 -25.09
C SER A 19 3.06 -10.06 -24.72
N ALA A 20 3.42 -9.27 -23.71
CA ALA A 20 2.62 -8.12 -23.26
C ALA A 20 2.39 -7.07 -24.36
N ASN A 21 3.27 -7.00 -25.38
CA ASN A 21 3.16 -6.05 -26.49
C ASN A 21 2.49 -6.65 -27.75
N SER A 22 1.98 -7.89 -27.68
CA SER A 22 1.29 -8.53 -28.79
C SER A 22 -0.02 -7.81 -29.10
N THR A 23 -0.18 -7.34 -30.34
CA THR A 23 -1.43 -6.70 -30.81
C THR A 23 -2.63 -7.64 -30.73
N GLU A 24 -2.41 -8.94 -30.85
CA GLU A 24 -3.45 -9.98 -30.78
C GLU A 24 -3.91 -10.29 -29.35
N LEU A 25 -3.15 -9.85 -28.32
CA LEU A 25 -3.38 -10.27 -26.94
C LEU A 25 -4.78 -9.88 -26.45
N GLY A 26 -5.25 -8.67 -26.77
CA GLY A 26 -6.58 -8.20 -26.36
C GLY A 26 -7.72 -9.06 -26.93
N ALA A 27 -7.62 -9.42 -28.21
CA ALA A 27 -8.62 -10.29 -28.86
C ALA A 27 -8.58 -11.72 -28.30
N SER A 28 -7.37 -12.27 -28.07
CA SER A 28 -7.21 -13.58 -27.44
C SER A 28 -7.81 -13.63 -26.04
N ILE A 29 -7.60 -12.59 -25.22
CA ILE A 29 -8.20 -12.50 -23.88
C ILE A 29 -9.74 -12.46 -23.97
N GLY A 30 -10.30 -11.65 -24.87
CA GLY A 30 -11.76 -11.57 -25.04
C GLY A 30 -12.38 -12.91 -25.44
N ASN A 31 -11.77 -13.61 -26.41
CA ASN A 31 -12.22 -14.94 -26.83
C ASN A 31 -12.10 -15.98 -25.71
N ALA A 32 -10.98 -15.97 -24.98
CA ALA A 32 -10.77 -16.86 -23.86
C ALA A 32 -11.80 -16.62 -22.75
N TYR A 33 -12.17 -15.36 -22.47
CA TYR A 33 -13.24 -15.03 -21.53
C TYR A 33 -14.59 -15.62 -21.96
N SER A 34 -15.00 -15.41 -23.22
CA SER A 34 -16.26 -15.94 -23.74
C SER A 34 -16.34 -17.46 -23.69
N ARG A 35 -15.20 -18.14 -23.85
CA ARG A 35 -15.08 -19.61 -23.78
C ARG A 35 -14.77 -20.15 -22.39
N ARG A 36 -14.66 -19.28 -21.38
CA ARG A 36 -14.23 -19.60 -20.01
C ARG A 36 -12.88 -20.34 -19.95
N HIS A 37 -12.00 -20.07 -20.91
CA HIS A 37 -10.64 -20.61 -20.92
C HIS A 37 -9.73 -19.75 -20.06
N ARG A 38 -8.94 -20.37 -19.19
CA ARG A 38 -8.05 -19.69 -18.25
C ARG A 38 -6.67 -19.47 -18.85
N PRO A 39 -6.15 -18.24 -18.90
CA PRO A 39 -4.77 -17.99 -19.28
C PRO A 39 -3.79 -18.58 -18.27
N ARG A 40 -2.56 -18.85 -18.71
CA ARG A 40 -1.43 -19.22 -17.84
C ARG A 40 -0.31 -18.21 -17.96
N CYS A 41 0.28 -17.84 -16.83
CA CYS A 41 1.44 -16.99 -16.71
C CYS A 41 2.71 -17.85 -16.80
N MET A 42 3.50 -17.66 -17.85
CA MET A 42 4.68 -18.48 -18.15
C MET A 42 5.94 -17.98 -17.43
N CYS A 43 5.82 -17.51 -16.19
CA CYS A 43 6.97 -17.16 -15.35
C CYS A 43 7.69 -18.40 -14.78
N THR A 44 7.01 -19.55 -14.77
CA THR A 44 7.54 -20.84 -14.32
C THR A 44 7.38 -21.87 -15.44
N SER A 45 8.09 -23.00 -15.36
CA SER A 45 8.03 -24.07 -16.38
C SER A 45 6.65 -24.71 -16.52
N THR A 46 5.88 -24.78 -15.43
CA THR A 46 4.52 -25.34 -15.40
C THR A 46 3.45 -24.33 -15.82
N GLY A 47 3.77 -23.03 -15.74
CA GLY A 47 2.85 -21.92 -15.93
C GLY A 47 1.82 -21.81 -14.79
N ALA A 48 1.71 -20.63 -14.17
CA ALA A 48 0.74 -20.37 -13.12
C ALA A 48 -0.63 -20.01 -13.72
N GLU A 49 -1.71 -20.59 -13.20
CA GLU A 49 -3.06 -20.33 -13.72
C GLU A 49 -3.53 -18.90 -13.36
N MET A 50 -4.25 -18.27 -14.29
CA MET A 50 -4.77 -16.90 -14.18
C MET A 50 -6.27 -16.89 -14.52
N TYR A 51 -6.98 -15.84 -14.13
CA TYR A 51 -8.37 -15.61 -14.55
C TYR A 51 -8.52 -14.31 -15.33
N ILE A 52 -9.61 -14.23 -16.10
CA ILE A 52 -9.95 -13.03 -16.87
C ILE A 52 -11.16 -12.38 -16.21
N ALA A 53 -10.97 -11.17 -15.71
CA ALA A 53 -12.03 -10.31 -15.22
C ALA A 53 -12.55 -9.41 -16.34
N ARG A 54 -13.87 -9.21 -16.40
CA ARG A 54 -14.47 -8.20 -17.27
C ARG A 54 -14.66 -6.90 -16.50
N LEU A 55 -14.11 -5.80 -17.01
CA LEU A 55 -14.26 -4.47 -16.41
C LEU A 55 -14.78 -3.49 -17.47
N GLY A 56 -16.06 -3.13 -17.38
CA GLY A 56 -16.74 -2.35 -18.40
C GLY A 56 -16.70 -3.09 -19.75
N ASP A 57 -16.13 -2.44 -20.76
CA ASP A 57 -15.96 -2.98 -22.11
C ASP A 57 -14.61 -3.69 -22.31
N GLY A 58 -13.75 -3.71 -21.29
CA GLY A 58 -12.42 -4.30 -21.34
C GLY A 58 -12.30 -5.61 -20.56
N TYR A 59 -11.18 -6.30 -20.78
CA TYR A 59 -10.78 -7.50 -20.06
C TYR A 59 -9.43 -7.29 -19.39
N LEU A 60 -9.29 -7.83 -18.18
CA LEU A 60 -8.05 -7.80 -17.41
C LEU A 60 -7.68 -9.21 -16.97
N VAL A 61 -6.44 -9.62 -17.25
CA VAL A 61 -5.89 -10.88 -16.74
C VAL A 61 -5.37 -10.63 -15.33
N LYS A 62 -5.82 -11.44 -14.37
CA LYS A 62 -5.43 -11.38 -12.96
C LYS A 62 -4.95 -12.75 -12.49
N ARG A 63 -4.02 -12.76 -11.53
CA ARG A 63 -3.59 -13.99 -10.83
C ARG A 63 -4.75 -14.64 -10.11
N MET A 64 -4.76 -15.96 -10.01
CA MET A 64 -5.76 -16.64 -9.20
C MET A 64 -5.66 -16.20 -7.73
N PRO A 65 -6.78 -16.03 -7.01
CA PRO A 65 -6.74 -15.66 -5.60
C PRO A 65 -5.93 -16.66 -4.78
N GLY A 66 -4.99 -16.16 -3.98
CA GLY A 66 -4.14 -16.98 -3.12
C GLY A 66 -2.97 -17.70 -3.83
N THR A 67 -2.81 -17.60 -5.15
CA THR A 67 -1.75 -18.29 -5.90
C THR A 67 -0.52 -17.41 -6.18
N GLY A 68 -0.37 -16.28 -5.47
CA GLY A 68 0.73 -15.34 -5.72
C GLY A 68 2.12 -15.96 -5.55
N SER A 69 2.27 -16.89 -4.61
CA SER A 69 3.52 -17.61 -4.36
C SER A 69 3.84 -18.69 -5.40
N GLU A 70 2.92 -19.02 -6.30
CA GLU A 70 3.14 -19.98 -7.39
C GLU A 70 3.88 -19.35 -8.59
N HIS A 71 3.98 -18.02 -8.60
CA HIS A 71 4.74 -17.29 -9.61
C HIS A 71 6.23 -17.26 -9.26
N ALA A 72 7.10 -17.08 -10.26
CA ALA A 72 8.52 -16.85 -10.00
C ALA A 72 8.71 -15.54 -9.21
N PRO A 73 9.69 -15.43 -8.28
CA PRO A 73 9.89 -14.22 -7.47
C PRO A 73 10.07 -12.92 -8.25
N THR A 74 10.57 -12.99 -9.49
CA THR A 74 10.75 -11.82 -10.38
C THR A 74 9.50 -11.50 -11.22
N CYS A 75 8.45 -12.31 -11.15
CA CYS A 75 7.19 -12.09 -11.85
C CYS A 75 6.40 -10.93 -11.24
N PRO A 76 5.80 -10.03 -12.05
CA PRO A 76 4.92 -8.97 -11.54
C PRO A 76 3.65 -9.48 -10.84
N SER A 77 3.27 -10.74 -11.06
CA SER A 77 2.13 -11.38 -10.38
C SER A 77 2.52 -12.11 -9.10
N TYR A 78 3.81 -12.10 -8.75
CA TYR A 78 4.29 -12.70 -7.51
C TYR A 78 3.80 -11.93 -6.29
N GLU A 79 3.30 -12.66 -5.31
CA GLU A 79 3.01 -12.14 -3.97
C GLU A 79 3.59 -13.12 -2.96
N PRO A 80 4.34 -12.64 -1.94
CA PRO A 80 4.84 -13.51 -0.89
C PRO A 80 3.73 -14.32 -0.22
N ALA A 81 4.08 -15.53 0.22
CA ALA A 81 3.16 -16.36 0.99
C ALA A 81 2.64 -15.62 2.23
N ALA A 82 1.44 -16.00 2.67
CA ALA A 82 0.72 -15.28 3.72
C ALA A 82 1.47 -15.25 5.06
N GLU A 83 2.38 -16.21 5.32
CA GLU A 83 3.28 -16.21 6.48
C GLU A 83 4.29 -15.05 6.50
N PHE A 84 4.64 -14.51 5.32
CA PHE A 84 5.55 -13.39 5.18
C PHE A 84 4.81 -12.05 5.06
N SER A 85 3.49 -12.00 5.27
CA SER A 85 2.70 -10.78 5.11
C SER A 85 1.56 -10.70 6.13
N GLY A 86 1.21 -9.49 6.57
CA GLY A 86 0.00 -9.29 7.37
C GLY A 86 -1.32 -9.53 6.63
N LEU A 87 -1.25 -9.79 5.32
CA LEU A 87 -2.39 -9.96 4.43
C LEU A 87 -3.29 -11.16 4.83
N ALA A 88 -2.70 -12.24 5.38
CA ALA A 88 -3.41 -13.46 5.75
C ALA A 88 -4.63 -13.20 6.66
N GLN A 89 -4.48 -12.25 7.59
CA GLN A 89 -5.50 -11.95 8.61
C GLN A 89 -6.76 -11.31 8.01
N VAL A 90 -6.63 -10.67 6.85
CA VAL A 90 -7.65 -9.78 6.27
C VAL A 90 -8.21 -10.31 4.94
N LEU A 91 -7.52 -11.23 4.26
CA LEU A 91 -8.03 -11.90 3.06
C LEU A 91 -9.26 -12.75 3.36
N GLY A 92 -10.22 -12.74 2.42
CA GLY A 92 -11.48 -13.48 2.52
C GLY A 92 -12.48 -12.91 3.53
N THR A 93 -12.06 -11.96 4.38
CA THR A 93 -12.91 -11.36 5.41
C THR A 93 -13.09 -9.86 5.20
N ALA A 94 -12.00 -9.09 5.31
CA ALA A 94 -11.98 -7.66 5.12
C ALA A 94 -11.71 -7.27 3.66
N ILE A 95 -10.97 -8.11 2.93
CA ILE A 95 -10.70 -8.01 1.50
C ILE A 95 -11.37 -9.20 0.83
N VAL A 96 -12.43 -8.94 0.08
CA VAL A 96 -13.20 -9.97 -0.62
C VAL A 96 -13.10 -9.71 -2.12
N GLU A 97 -12.45 -10.61 -2.83
CA GLU A 97 -12.36 -10.55 -4.30
C GLU A 97 -13.47 -11.39 -4.91
N ASP A 98 -14.21 -10.79 -5.83
CA ASP A 98 -15.19 -11.47 -6.67
C ASP A 98 -14.51 -11.82 -8.01
N PRO A 99 -14.23 -13.10 -8.30
CA PRO A 99 -13.58 -13.50 -9.55
C PRO A 99 -14.43 -13.28 -10.80
N GLU A 100 -15.77 -13.25 -10.67
CA GLU A 100 -16.67 -13.09 -11.82
C GLU A 100 -16.68 -11.64 -12.31
N THR A 101 -16.77 -10.69 -11.37
CA THR A 101 -16.78 -9.26 -11.68
C THR A 101 -15.38 -8.65 -11.66
N GLY A 102 -14.41 -9.34 -11.06
CA GLY A 102 -13.07 -8.82 -10.81
C GLY A 102 -13.02 -7.67 -9.80
N LEU A 103 -14.13 -7.39 -9.10
CA LEU A 103 -14.22 -6.35 -8.10
C LEU A 103 -13.69 -6.84 -6.75
N THR A 104 -12.95 -5.97 -6.06
CA THR A 104 -12.51 -6.21 -4.69
C THR A 104 -13.33 -5.35 -3.74
N GLN A 105 -14.08 -5.97 -2.84
CA GLN A 105 -14.78 -5.30 -1.76
C GLN A 105 -13.87 -5.14 -0.54
N LEU A 106 -13.75 -3.90 -0.05
CA LEU A 106 -12.99 -3.56 1.15
C LEU A 106 -13.94 -3.20 2.30
N ARG A 107 -13.78 -3.87 3.44
CA ARG A 107 -14.55 -3.62 4.67
C ARG A 107 -13.65 -2.96 5.70
N LEU A 108 -14.07 -1.79 6.21
CA LEU A 108 -13.27 -0.96 7.11
C LEU A 108 -13.74 -1.09 8.56
N ASP A 109 -12.80 -0.94 9.50
CA ASP A 109 -13.08 -0.87 10.93
C ASP A 109 -13.39 0.55 11.42
N PHE A 110 -13.19 1.56 10.57
CA PHE A 110 -13.43 2.98 10.86
C PHE A 110 -14.65 3.54 10.10
N PRO A 111 -15.33 4.56 10.65
CA PRO A 111 -16.51 5.15 10.03
C PRO A 111 -16.16 6.03 8.80
N MET A 112 -17.00 5.95 7.76
CA MET A 112 -16.96 6.83 6.57
C MET A 112 -18.03 7.94 6.60
N SER A 113 -18.64 8.18 7.76
CA SER A 113 -19.57 9.30 7.99
C SER A 113 -19.56 9.75 9.45
N LYS A 114 -19.73 11.05 9.69
CA LYS A 114 -19.81 11.65 11.03
C LYS A 114 -21.25 12.04 11.31
N GLY A 115 -21.81 11.63 12.45
CA GLY A 115 -23.08 12.19 12.90
C GLY A 115 -22.90 13.67 13.29
N THR A 116 -23.84 14.53 12.92
CA THR A 116 -23.90 15.88 13.51
C THR A 116 -24.23 15.75 14.99
N LYS A 117 -23.36 16.24 15.89
CA LYS A 117 -23.68 16.38 17.32
C LYS A 117 -24.94 17.27 17.45
N ARG A 118 -26.09 16.70 17.78
CA ARG A 118 -27.08 17.42 18.62
C ARG A 118 -26.56 17.38 20.06
N LEU A 119 -26.89 18.41 20.85
CA LEU A 119 -26.54 18.55 22.27
C LEU A 119 -26.72 17.21 23.02
N PRO A 120 -25.83 16.87 23.96
CA PRO A 120 -25.76 15.54 24.51
C PRO A 120 -26.99 15.25 25.38
N SER A 121 -27.78 14.25 24.97
CA SER A 121 -28.51 13.44 25.96
C SER A 121 -27.45 12.57 26.62
N ALA A 122 -27.32 12.69 27.94
CA ALA A 122 -26.55 11.74 28.74
C ALA A 122 -27.03 10.32 28.44
N LEU A 123 -26.09 9.36 28.42
CA LEU A 123 -26.20 7.96 27.97
C LEU A 123 -25.80 7.75 26.49
N ALA A 124 -24.50 7.77 26.21
CA ALA A 124 -23.94 7.07 25.05
C ALA A 124 -22.48 6.70 25.32
N GLY A 125 -22.18 5.43 25.08
CA GLY A 125 -20.91 4.77 25.40
C GLY A 125 -19.72 5.27 24.59
N GLU A 126 -18.56 4.84 25.06
CA GLU A 126 -17.23 5.21 24.60
C GLU A 126 -17.08 5.04 23.06
N PRO A 127 -16.42 5.99 22.37
CA PRO A 127 -16.07 5.82 20.98
C PRO A 127 -14.99 4.74 20.85
N SER A 128 -15.29 3.72 20.06
CA SER A 128 -14.45 2.56 19.78
C SER A 128 -13.04 2.98 19.38
N SER A 129 -12.08 2.57 20.19
CA SER A 129 -10.67 2.66 19.89
C SER A 129 -10.35 1.80 18.65
N SER A 130 -9.50 2.31 17.77
CA SER A 130 -8.78 1.50 16.77
C SER A 130 -7.71 0.64 17.47
N ALA A 131 -8.09 -0.02 18.56
CA ALA A 131 -7.29 -0.98 19.28
C ALA A 131 -7.77 -2.37 18.84
N LYS A 132 -6.89 -3.10 18.14
CA LYS A 132 -7.08 -4.47 17.66
C LYS A 132 -8.35 -4.65 16.82
N SER A 133 -8.26 -4.32 15.52
CA SER A 133 -9.23 -4.84 14.56
C SER A 133 -9.22 -6.37 14.66
N SER A 134 -10.34 -6.99 15.01
CA SER A 134 -10.51 -8.41 14.69
C SER A 134 -10.32 -8.52 13.18
N GLY A 135 -9.54 -9.50 12.68
CA GLY A 135 -9.14 -9.61 11.26
C GLY A 135 -10.24 -9.42 10.21
N THR A 136 -11.50 -9.47 10.63
CA THR A 136 -12.71 -9.21 9.85
C THR A 136 -12.81 -7.86 9.14
N ARG A 137 -12.06 -6.82 9.55
CA ARG A 137 -12.12 -5.47 8.96
C ARG A 137 -10.73 -4.82 8.85
N LEU A 138 -10.51 -4.01 7.81
CA LEU A 138 -9.26 -3.29 7.57
C LEU A 138 -9.18 -2.03 8.44
N SER A 139 -8.05 -1.89 9.14
CA SER A 139 -7.65 -0.64 9.77
C SER A 139 -7.22 0.39 8.74
N LEU A 140 -7.15 1.66 9.13
CA LEU A 140 -6.66 2.73 8.25
C LEU A 140 -5.21 2.46 7.77
N ARG A 141 -4.35 1.93 8.64
CA ARG A 141 -3.00 1.47 8.27
C ARG A 141 -3.06 0.26 7.35
N GLY A 142 -3.91 -0.71 7.65
CA GLY A 142 -4.11 -1.89 6.82
C GLY A 142 -4.54 -1.56 5.40
N LEU A 143 -5.43 -0.57 5.25
CA LEU A 143 -5.83 -0.04 3.95
C LEU A 143 -4.65 0.62 3.22
N LEU A 144 -3.84 1.43 3.90
CA LEU A 144 -2.66 2.06 3.29
C LEU A 144 -1.67 1.00 2.81
N HIS A 145 -1.35 0.01 3.65
CA HIS A 145 -0.45 -1.09 3.29
C HIS A 145 -0.98 -1.89 2.10
N TYR A 146 -2.27 -2.24 2.13
CA TYR A 146 -2.91 -2.93 1.02
C TYR A 146 -2.79 -2.16 -0.29
N LEU A 147 -3.09 -0.86 -0.29
CA LEU A 147 -2.97 -0.04 -1.50
C LEU A 147 -1.52 0.12 -1.96
N TRP A 148 -0.56 0.16 -1.03
CA TRP A 148 0.87 0.21 -1.35
C TRP A 148 1.36 -1.07 -2.04
N ASP A 149 0.94 -2.24 -1.53
CA ASP A 149 1.25 -3.54 -2.14
C ASP A 149 0.58 -3.68 -3.51
N GLN A 150 -0.71 -3.34 -3.62
CA GLN A 150 -1.44 -3.42 -4.88
C GLN A 150 -0.93 -2.42 -5.94
N ALA A 151 -0.19 -1.40 -5.52
CA ALA A 151 0.48 -0.43 -6.38
C ALA A 151 1.92 -0.85 -6.72
N ASP A 152 2.38 -2.02 -6.27
CA ASP A 152 3.76 -2.51 -6.43
C ASP A 152 4.83 -1.55 -5.87
N LEU A 153 4.45 -0.74 -4.87
CA LEU A 153 5.34 0.24 -4.24
C LEU A 153 6.19 -0.39 -3.13
N SER A 154 5.78 -1.55 -2.61
CA SER A 154 6.57 -2.34 -1.66
C SER A 154 7.60 -3.24 -2.34
N SER A 155 7.48 -3.52 -3.64
CA SER A 155 8.55 -4.19 -4.38
C SER A 155 9.60 -3.19 -4.86
N TRP A 156 10.82 -3.66 -5.10
CA TRP A 156 11.91 -2.88 -5.68
C TRP A 156 12.69 -3.73 -6.68
N SER A 157 13.08 -3.11 -7.79
CA SER A 157 14.09 -3.61 -8.72
C SER A 157 14.99 -2.47 -9.20
N PRO A 158 16.24 -2.75 -9.64
CA PRO A 158 17.18 -1.74 -10.12
C PRO A 158 16.65 -0.86 -11.25
N ASP A 159 15.79 -1.41 -12.13
CA ASP A 159 15.20 -0.70 -13.26
C ASP A 159 14.30 0.49 -12.84
N GLN A 160 13.90 0.53 -11.57
CA GLN A 160 12.99 1.54 -11.03
C GLN A 160 13.72 2.73 -10.38
N LYS A 161 15.06 2.70 -10.34
CA LYS A 161 15.91 3.64 -9.58
C LYS A 161 15.62 5.11 -9.86
N ASP A 162 15.44 5.48 -11.13
CA ASP A 162 15.30 6.88 -11.54
C ASP A 162 13.84 7.33 -11.75
N GLY A 163 12.86 6.43 -11.56
CA GLY A 163 11.47 6.64 -11.97
C GLY A 163 10.47 6.98 -10.87
N ARG A 164 10.80 6.70 -9.60
CA ARG A 164 9.84 6.80 -8.49
C ARG A 164 9.69 8.21 -7.93
N THR A 165 8.93 9.03 -8.65
CA THR A 165 8.50 10.36 -8.22
C THR A 165 7.06 10.34 -7.66
N TRP A 166 6.62 11.41 -6.99
CA TRP A 166 5.21 11.50 -6.55
C TRP A 166 4.18 11.31 -7.68
N PRO A 167 4.33 11.91 -8.88
CA PRO A 167 3.47 11.59 -10.02
C PRO A 167 3.37 10.10 -10.34
N PHE A 168 4.49 9.37 -10.24
CA PHE A 168 4.54 7.92 -10.43
C PHE A 168 3.76 7.19 -9.33
N VAL A 169 4.06 7.49 -8.05
CA VAL A 169 3.37 6.91 -6.88
C VAL A 169 1.86 7.14 -6.97
N ARG A 170 1.44 8.37 -7.25
CA ARG A 170 0.03 8.72 -7.45
C ARG A 170 -0.60 7.89 -8.55
N ASN A 171 0.07 7.74 -9.70
CA ASN A 171 -0.46 6.96 -10.81
C ASN A 171 -0.63 5.49 -10.42
N MET A 172 0.37 4.90 -9.76
CA MET A 172 0.30 3.52 -9.28
C MET A 172 -0.83 3.31 -8.27
N LEU A 173 -1.00 4.23 -7.31
CA LEU A 173 -2.12 4.18 -6.36
C LEU A 173 -3.48 4.35 -7.05
N LEU A 174 -3.62 5.30 -7.99
CA LEU A 174 -4.84 5.46 -8.78
C LEU A 174 -5.20 4.19 -9.54
N ARG A 175 -4.22 3.52 -10.14
CA ARG A 175 -4.41 2.23 -10.80
C ARG A 175 -4.79 1.14 -9.80
N ALA A 176 -4.12 1.06 -8.66
CA ALA A 176 -4.41 0.09 -7.61
C ALA A 176 -5.85 0.23 -7.08
N MET A 177 -6.39 1.44 -7.02
CA MET A 177 -7.80 1.67 -6.63
C MET A 177 -8.83 1.19 -7.65
N THR A 178 -8.41 0.91 -8.90
CA THR A 178 -9.32 0.43 -9.94
C THR A 178 -9.89 -0.93 -9.55
N CYS A 179 -11.16 -1.17 -9.87
CA CYS A 179 -11.92 -2.36 -9.45
C CYS A 179 -12.09 -2.52 -7.92
N LYS A 180 -11.80 -1.51 -7.10
CA LYS A 180 -11.97 -1.60 -5.65
C LYS A 180 -13.20 -0.83 -5.20
N THR A 181 -13.98 -1.45 -4.32
CA THR A 181 -15.19 -0.84 -3.76
C THR A 181 -15.11 -0.73 -2.24
N LEU A 182 -15.66 0.35 -1.73
CA LEU A 182 -15.69 0.70 -0.32
C LEU A 182 -17.10 1.14 0.05
N CYS A 183 -17.72 0.48 1.03
CA CYS A 183 -19.12 0.75 1.42
C CYS A 183 -20.10 0.80 0.22
N GLY A 184 -19.89 -0.06 -0.79
CA GLY A 184 -20.73 -0.13 -2.00
C GLY A 184 -20.49 0.96 -3.05
N ARG A 185 -19.50 1.84 -2.86
CA ARG A 185 -19.08 2.86 -3.84
C ARG A 185 -17.68 2.56 -4.37
N GLN A 186 -17.30 3.14 -5.50
CA GLN A 186 -15.94 2.98 -6.02
C GLN A 186 -14.94 3.72 -5.14
N LEU A 187 -13.82 3.07 -4.83
CA LEU A 187 -12.77 3.66 -4.01
C LEU A 187 -12.20 4.94 -4.63
N SER A 188 -12.12 5.01 -5.96
CA SER A 188 -11.69 6.18 -6.72
C SER A 188 -12.55 7.44 -6.49
N GLN A 189 -13.79 7.27 -6.05
CA GLN A 189 -14.71 8.37 -5.72
C GLN A 189 -14.61 8.80 -4.25
N GLN A 190 -13.96 8.01 -3.41
CA GLN A 190 -13.91 8.22 -1.95
C GLN A 190 -12.50 8.52 -1.45
N LEU A 191 -11.44 8.17 -2.19
CA LEU A 191 -10.06 8.39 -1.81
C LEU A 191 -9.43 9.47 -2.71
N TYR A 192 -9.02 10.56 -2.10
CA TYR A 192 -8.30 11.66 -2.73
C TYR A 192 -6.79 11.50 -2.59
N ILE A 193 -6.07 11.62 -3.72
CA ILE A 193 -4.60 11.63 -3.75
C ILE A 193 -4.17 12.91 -4.48
N PRO A 194 -3.51 13.87 -3.78
CA PRO A 194 -3.14 15.16 -4.36
C PRO A 194 -2.36 15.01 -5.66
N GLU A 195 -2.81 15.68 -6.72
CA GLU A 195 -2.03 15.78 -7.96
C GLU A 195 -0.81 16.69 -7.78
N PRO A 196 0.28 16.50 -8.54
CA PRO A 196 1.44 17.38 -8.46
C PRO A 196 1.06 18.85 -8.59
N PHE A 197 1.42 19.64 -7.58
CA PHE A 197 1.08 21.06 -7.52
C PHE A 197 2.06 21.92 -8.32
N PHE A 198 1.52 22.66 -9.28
CA PHE A 198 2.23 23.70 -10.03
C PHE A 198 1.50 25.03 -9.89
N VAL A 199 2.26 26.10 -9.65
CA VAL A 199 1.72 27.43 -9.32
C VAL A 199 0.89 28.00 -10.48
N ASP A 200 1.35 27.81 -11.72
CA ASP A 200 0.67 28.19 -12.96
C ASP A 200 -0.67 27.46 -13.18
N ARG A 201 -0.85 26.29 -12.57
CA ARG A 201 -2.07 25.47 -12.69
C ARG A 201 -2.92 25.47 -11.43
N ARG A 202 -2.64 26.34 -10.47
CA ARG A 202 -3.28 26.37 -9.15
C ARG A 202 -4.81 26.35 -9.22
N GLU A 203 -5.42 27.22 -10.03
CA GLU A 203 -6.87 27.31 -10.13
C GLU A 203 -7.49 26.03 -10.69
N ALA A 204 -6.87 25.45 -11.73
CA ALA A 204 -7.34 24.21 -12.34
C ALA A 204 -7.24 23.01 -11.38
N ILE A 205 -6.15 22.93 -10.59
CA ILE A 205 -5.97 21.92 -9.53
C ILE A 205 -7.06 22.10 -8.47
N ASN A 206 -7.32 23.33 -8.06
CA ASN A 206 -8.31 23.64 -7.04
C ASN A 206 -9.73 23.30 -7.49
N ALA A 207 -10.07 23.57 -8.75
CA ALA A 207 -11.36 23.20 -9.32
C ALA A 207 -11.56 21.68 -9.34
N ARG A 208 -10.56 20.90 -9.78
CA ARG A 208 -10.61 19.43 -9.76
C ARG A 208 -10.71 18.87 -8.35
N ARG A 209 -9.95 19.43 -7.41
CA ARG A 209 -10.04 19.08 -5.99
C ARG A 209 -11.43 19.34 -5.44
N ALA A 210 -11.96 20.54 -5.64
CA ALA A 210 -13.29 20.92 -5.18
C ALA A 210 -14.35 19.95 -5.71
N PHE A 211 -14.29 19.59 -7.00
CA PHE A 211 -15.15 18.58 -7.60
C PHE A 211 -15.04 17.22 -6.92
N SER A 212 -13.81 16.72 -6.70
CA SER A 212 -13.59 15.44 -6.01
C SER A 212 -14.10 15.42 -4.57
N TRP A 213 -14.07 16.58 -3.89
CA TRP A 213 -14.48 16.70 -2.49
C TRP A 213 -15.99 16.92 -2.32
N GLN A 214 -16.76 17.14 -3.40
CA GLN A 214 -18.21 17.27 -3.34
C GLN A 214 -18.87 16.06 -2.66
N VAL A 215 -18.30 14.86 -2.83
CA VAL A 215 -18.79 13.63 -2.19
C VAL A 215 -18.80 13.73 -0.66
N ALA A 216 -17.83 14.45 -0.06
CA ALA A 216 -17.80 14.70 1.39
C ALA A 216 -18.88 15.70 1.83
N GLN A 217 -19.28 16.60 0.93
CA GLN A 217 -20.27 17.65 1.20
C GLN A 217 -21.72 17.16 1.03
N SER A 218 -21.95 16.14 0.21
CA SER A 218 -23.27 15.58 -0.10
C SER A 218 -23.76 14.48 0.89
N GLY A 219 -23.38 14.59 2.17
CA GLY A 219 -23.83 13.64 3.18
C GLY A 219 -25.36 13.66 3.39
N PRO A 220 -25.98 12.53 3.80
CA PRO A 220 -27.40 12.51 4.16
C PRO A 220 -27.72 13.55 5.24
N LEU A 221 -28.95 14.09 5.24
CA LEU A 221 -29.43 15.02 6.27
C LEU A 221 -29.06 14.51 7.67
N GLY A 222 -28.21 15.26 8.38
CA GLY A 222 -27.76 14.93 9.74
C GLY A 222 -26.49 14.06 9.85
N ARG A 223 -25.81 13.74 8.74
CA ARG A 223 -24.49 13.08 8.73
C ARG A 223 -23.57 13.68 7.66
N SER A 224 -22.39 14.14 8.05
CA SER A 224 -21.36 14.56 7.09
C SER A 224 -20.69 13.32 6.51
N ALA A 225 -20.68 13.18 5.18
CA ALA A 225 -19.89 12.15 4.52
C ALA A 225 -18.39 12.46 4.71
N MET A 226 -17.57 11.41 4.79
CA MET A 226 -16.12 11.55 4.81
C MET A 226 -15.51 11.04 3.51
N ILE A 227 -14.38 11.61 3.15
CA ILE A 227 -13.48 11.07 2.13
C ILE A 227 -12.18 10.62 2.79
N LEU A 228 -11.46 9.72 2.15
CA LEU A 228 -10.10 9.36 2.50
C LEU A 228 -9.11 10.29 1.79
N ILE A 229 -7.95 10.49 2.39
CA ILE A 229 -6.80 11.12 1.76
C ILE A 229 -5.55 10.25 1.95
N ILE A 230 -4.73 10.12 0.90
CA ILE A 230 -3.35 9.66 1.00
C ILE A 230 -2.44 10.75 0.45
N ALA A 231 -1.52 11.25 1.27
CA ALA A 231 -0.64 12.35 0.89
C ALA A 231 0.69 12.30 1.64
N GLU A 232 1.75 12.87 1.06
CA GLU A 232 3.02 13.07 1.77
C GLU A 232 2.90 14.27 2.73
N LEU A 233 3.15 14.03 4.01
CA LEU A 233 3.17 15.05 5.05
C LEU A 233 4.41 15.95 4.87
N LYS A 234 4.20 17.26 4.93
CA LYS A 234 5.26 18.27 4.88
C LYS A 234 5.60 18.79 6.27
N GLU A 235 4.59 19.12 7.05
CA GLU A 235 4.77 19.79 8.34
C GLU A 235 3.56 19.53 9.24
N LEU A 236 3.80 19.38 10.53
CA LEU A 236 2.79 19.43 11.59
C LEU A 236 3.08 20.62 12.48
N ALA A 237 2.15 21.57 12.54
CA ALA A 237 2.35 22.83 13.26
C ALA A 237 1.17 23.16 14.17
N PRO A 238 1.43 23.79 15.34
CA PRO A 238 0.36 24.32 16.17
C PRO A 238 -0.37 25.48 15.47
N THR A 239 -1.61 25.69 15.84
CA THR A 239 -2.45 26.82 15.39
C THR A 239 -3.12 27.48 16.58
N ARG A 240 -3.93 28.53 16.34
CA ARG A 240 -4.74 29.13 17.40
C ARG A 240 -5.72 28.14 18.05
N PHE A 241 -6.18 27.13 17.30
CA PHE A 241 -7.15 26.14 17.74
C PHE A 241 -6.74 24.75 17.27
N GLY A 242 -5.94 24.05 18.09
CA GLY A 242 -5.39 22.75 17.75
C GLY A 242 -4.19 22.86 16.82
N HIS A 243 -4.10 21.98 15.83
CA HIS A 243 -2.94 21.82 14.97
C HIS A 243 -3.34 21.84 13.48
N ARG A 244 -2.36 22.00 12.60
CA ARG A 244 -2.51 21.84 11.15
C ARG A 244 -1.47 20.86 10.62
N ALA A 245 -1.90 19.99 9.72
CA ALA A 245 -1.04 19.18 8.88
C ALA A 245 -0.96 19.84 7.50
N LEU A 246 0.24 20.27 7.12
CA LEU A 246 0.54 20.65 5.75
C LEU A 246 0.99 19.41 5.00
N VAL A 247 0.40 19.13 3.85
CA VAL A 247 0.81 18.02 3.00
C VAL A 247 1.39 18.56 1.70
N LYS A 248 2.40 17.88 1.16
CA LYS A 248 2.98 18.23 -0.14
C LYS A 248 1.91 18.10 -1.21
N HIS A 249 2.06 18.91 -2.25
CA HIS A 249 1.11 19.01 -3.36
C HIS A 249 -0.31 19.48 -2.99
N LEU A 250 -0.52 19.95 -1.75
CA LEU A 250 -1.73 20.64 -1.30
C LEU A 250 -1.38 21.87 -0.42
N PRO A 251 -0.54 22.81 -0.90
CA PRO A 251 -0.04 23.91 -0.06
C PRO A 251 -1.12 24.93 0.31
N ASP A 252 -2.23 24.97 -0.41
CA ASP A 252 -3.29 25.96 -0.30
C ASP A 252 -4.46 25.51 0.57
N THR A 253 -4.45 24.26 1.06
CA THR A 253 -5.51 23.71 1.92
C THR A 253 -4.87 22.95 3.08
N PRO A 254 -4.55 23.65 4.19
CA PRO A 254 -4.06 22.97 5.40
C PRO A 254 -5.15 22.05 5.96
N LEU A 255 -4.75 20.85 6.38
CA LEU A 255 -5.66 19.91 7.03
C LEU A 255 -5.68 20.20 8.53
N LEU A 256 -6.84 20.55 9.08
CA LEU A 256 -6.99 20.85 10.50
C LEU A 256 -6.97 19.56 11.32
N VAL A 257 -6.26 19.58 12.44
CA VAL A 257 -6.12 18.46 13.38
C VAL A 257 -6.52 18.98 14.75
N ASP A 258 -7.57 18.41 15.34
CA ASP A 258 -7.94 18.79 16.70
C ASP A 258 -6.94 18.26 17.74
N GLU A 259 -6.98 18.83 18.94
CA GLU A 259 -6.05 18.50 20.02
C GLU A 259 -6.11 17.02 20.43
N GLN A 260 -7.29 16.42 20.39
CA GLN A 260 -7.47 15.01 20.77
C GLN A 260 -6.83 14.08 19.73
N LEU A 261 -7.06 14.35 18.45
CA LEU A 261 -6.45 13.62 17.35
C LEU A 261 -4.94 13.80 17.34
N PHE A 262 -4.43 15.02 17.57
CA PHE A 262 -3.00 15.29 17.66
C PHE A 262 -2.36 14.48 18.79
N ARG A 263 -2.92 14.51 20.02
CA ARG A 263 -2.41 13.70 21.15
C ARG A 263 -2.47 12.20 20.87
N LYS A 264 -3.48 11.71 20.16
CA LYS A 264 -3.57 10.31 19.76
C LYS A 264 -2.46 9.96 18.76
N MET A 265 -2.28 10.80 17.74
CA MET A 265 -1.25 10.62 16.72
C MET A 265 0.15 10.65 17.33
N SER A 266 0.47 11.63 18.17
CA SER A 266 1.79 11.75 18.82
C SER A 266 2.10 10.57 19.74
N ARG A 267 1.08 10.00 20.41
CA ARG A 267 1.26 8.78 21.21
C ARG A 267 1.48 7.53 20.36
N GLN A 268 0.78 7.42 19.24
CA GLN A 268 0.81 6.23 18.39
C GLN A 268 2.02 6.19 17.43
N PHE A 269 2.46 7.35 16.96
CA PHE A 269 3.48 7.51 15.93
C PHE A 269 4.66 8.38 16.43
N GLY A 270 4.88 8.46 17.74
CA GLY A 270 5.91 9.32 18.32
C GLY A 270 7.31 8.99 17.81
N GLU A 271 7.67 7.70 17.77
CA GLU A 271 8.96 7.24 17.24
C GLU A 271 9.11 7.56 15.74
N ASP A 272 8.05 7.35 14.94
CA ASP A 272 8.08 7.67 13.51
C ASP A 272 8.26 9.16 13.27
N LEU A 273 7.54 10.00 14.04
CA LEU A 273 7.61 11.46 13.91
C LEU A 273 8.99 11.98 14.33
N LEU A 274 9.60 11.38 15.37
CA LEU A 274 10.97 11.68 15.78
C LEU A 274 11.97 11.30 14.69
N LEU A 275 11.84 10.08 14.14
CA LEU A 275 12.73 9.58 13.09
C LEU A 275 12.60 10.41 11.79
N TRP A 276 11.38 10.76 11.40
CA TRP A 276 11.10 11.66 10.28
C TRP A 276 11.69 13.07 10.51
N GLY A 277 11.54 13.62 11.72
CA GLY A 277 12.09 14.93 12.08
C GLY A 277 13.63 14.95 12.15
N ALA A 278 14.27 13.79 12.32
CA ALA A 278 15.72 13.65 12.42
C ALA A 278 16.41 13.37 11.06
N SER A 279 15.67 13.03 10.01
CA SER A 279 16.24 12.54 8.75
C SER A 279 15.48 13.05 7.52
N ASP A 280 16.15 13.90 6.73
CA ASP A 280 15.63 14.35 5.43
C ASP A 280 15.56 13.22 4.38
N ALA A 281 16.18 12.07 4.65
CA ALA A 281 16.12 10.89 3.80
C ALA A 281 14.76 10.15 3.89
N LEU A 282 13.92 10.51 4.87
CA LEU A 282 12.62 9.88 5.09
C LEU A 282 11.46 10.78 4.68
N ARG A 283 10.39 10.14 4.23
CA ARG A 283 9.10 10.78 3.90
C ARG A 283 8.02 10.18 4.79
N ALA A 284 7.16 11.03 5.32
CA ALA A 284 5.98 10.60 6.07
C ALA A 284 4.76 10.56 5.15
N ILE A 285 4.19 9.37 4.94
CA ILE A 285 2.94 9.19 4.20
C ILE A 285 1.79 9.18 5.20
N LEU A 286 0.86 10.10 5.02
CA LEU A 286 -0.36 10.21 5.80
C LEU A 286 -1.51 9.57 5.04
N ILE A 287 -2.24 8.68 5.71
CA ILE A 287 -3.60 8.31 5.34
C ILE A 287 -4.56 8.87 6.40
N GLY A 288 -5.73 9.37 6.00
CA GLY A 288 -6.70 9.88 6.95
C GLY A 288 -8.11 9.99 6.40
N THR A 289 -9.07 10.11 7.30
CA THR A 289 -10.46 10.47 6.96
C THR A 289 -10.64 11.98 7.11
N LEU A 290 -11.23 12.60 6.09
CA LEU A 290 -11.48 14.03 6.02
C LEU A 290 -12.97 14.33 6.07
N VAL A 291 -13.32 15.28 6.92
CA VAL A 291 -14.58 16.02 6.84
C VAL A 291 -14.29 17.35 6.16
N VAL A 292 -15.01 17.64 5.09
CA VAL A 292 -14.88 18.89 4.34
C VAL A 292 -16.07 19.79 4.67
N GLY A 293 -15.79 20.96 5.26
CA GLY A 293 -16.78 21.97 5.56
C GLY A 293 -17.25 22.70 4.30
N THR A 294 -18.44 23.32 4.39
CA THR A 294 -19.00 24.13 3.30
C THR A 294 -18.20 25.40 3.00
N ASN A 295 -17.42 25.86 3.98
CA ASN A 295 -16.45 26.96 3.85
C ASN A 295 -15.11 26.53 3.23
N GLY A 296 -14.99 25.27 2.79
CA GLY A 296 -13.78 24.73 2.17
C GLY A 296 -12.69 24.32 3.17
N THR A 297 -12.92 24.38 4.48
CA THR A 297 -11.97 23.84 5.45
C THR A 297 -12.02 22.31 5.45
N ALA A 298 -10.84 21.69 5.56
CA ALA A 298 -10.71 20.24 5.66
C ALA A 298 -10.21 19.89 7.06
N GLN A 299 -10.93 19.02 7.76
CA GLN A 299 -10.57 18.52 9.09
C GLN A 299 -10.31 17.03 9.04
N LEU A 300 -9.15 16.61 9.57
CA LEU A 300 -8.83 15.21 9.80
C LEU A 300 -9.64 14.69 10.98
N ASN A 301 -10.28 13.54 10.80
CA ASN A 301 -11.05 12.86 11.84
C ASN A 301 -10.30 11.64 12.37
N GLU A 302 -9.68 10.86 11.49
CA GLU A 302 -8.75 9.79 11.84
C GLU A 302 -7.50 9.87 10.96
N VAL A 303 -6.38 9.41 11.50
CA VAL A 303 -5.08 9.48 10.83
C VAL A 303 -4.25 8.23 11.12
N SER A 304 -3.47 7.81 10.14
CA SER A 304 -2.38 6.86 10.29
C SER A 304 -1.19 7.30 9.46
N LEU A 305 0.01 6.99 9.92
CA LEU A 305 1.27 7.35 9.27
C LEU A 305 2.04 6.08 8.89
N MET A 306 2.80 6.20 7.81
CA MET A 306 3.79 5.22 7.36
C MET A 306 5.02 5.99 6.86
N LEU A 307 6.20 5.66 7.39
CA LEU A 307 7.44 6.21 6.86
C LEU A 307 7.85 5.45 5.60
N THR A 308 8.50 6.17 4.69
CA THR A 308 9.10 5.61 3.48
C THR A 308 10.47 6.25 3.26
N ASN A 309 11.38 5.56 2.60
CA ASN A 309 12.63 6.17 2.14
C ASN A 309 12.39 7.03 0.88
N GLN A 310 13.46 7.59 0.30
CA GLN A 310 13.36 8.43 -0.90
C GLN A 310 12.77 7.71 -2.12
N ALA A 311 12.90 6.38 -2.17
CA ALA A 311 12.35 5.51 -3.21
C ALA A 311 10.89 5.07 -2.94
N TRP A 312 10.24 5.65 -1.93
CA TRP A 312 8.85 5.36 -1.53
C TRP A 312 8.62 3.94 -1.01
N THR A 313 9.69 3.24 -0.64
CA THR A 313 9.62 1.92 0.01
C THR A 313 9.36 2.12 1.51
N PRO A 314 8.37 1.43 2.10
CA PRO A 314 8.06 1.56 3.53
C PRO A 314 9.22 1.19 4.46
N VAL A 315 9.37 1.96 5.54
CA VAL A 315 10.43 1.83 6.55
C VAL A 315 9.80 1.82 7.94
N ALA A 316 10.17 0.87 8.78
CA ALA A 316 9.69 0.76 10.16
C ALA A 316 10.61 1.44 11.17
N ASN A 317 11.93 1.41 10.95
CA ASN A 317 12.92 1.99 11.86
C ASN A 317 14.25 2.30 11.14
N VAL A 318 15.21 2.88 11.87
CA VAL A 318 16.51 3.29 11.32
C VAL A 318 17.36 2.13 10.80
N TYR A 319 17.31 0.96 11.43
CA TYR A 319 18.08 -0.21 10.98
C TYR A 319 17.52 -0.78 9.69
N GLU A 320 16.18 -0.85 9.59
CA GLU A 320 15.53 -1.23 8.34
C GLU A 320 15.84 -0.25 7.23
N GLN A 321 15.89 1.06 7.52
CA GLN A 321 16.34 2.05 6.53
C GLN A 321 17.75 1.72 6.01
N GLN A 322 18.70 1.45 6.90
CA GLN A 322 20.08 1.11 6.51
C GLN A 322 20.15 -0.14 5.64
N LEU A 323 19.39 -1.19 6.00
CA LEU A 323 19.30 -2.42 5.21
C LEU A 323 18.74 -2.15 3.81
N LEU A 324 17.62 -1.42 3.71
CA LEU A 324 16.98 -1.13 2.43
C LEU A 324 17.86 -0.25 1.54
N ASP A 325 18.51 0.76 2.11
CA ASP A 325 19.42 1.64 1.36
C ASP A 325 20.64 0.86 0.85
N LEU A 326 21.19 -0.08 1.64
CA LEU A 326 22.28 -0.95 1.20
C LEU A 326 21.83 -1.86 0.05
N LEU A 327 20.68 -2.53 0.17
CA LEU A 327 20.10 -3.36 -0.91
C LEU A 327 19.91 -2.56 -2.21
N MET A 328 19.41 -1.34 -2.12
CA MET A 328 19.23 -0.46 -3.28
C MET A 328 20.58 -0.04 -3.88
N SER A 329 21.58 0.24 -3.05
CA SER A 329 22.93 0.63 -3.51
C SER A 329 23.66 -0.51 -4.24
N GLU A 330 23.47 -1.74 -3.78
CA GLU A 330 24.01 -2.96 -4.41
C GLU A 330 23.19 -3.44 -5.62
N GLY A 331 22.13 -2.72 -6.00
CA GLY A 331 21.30 -3.09 -7.14
C GLY A 331 20.53 -4.39 -6.92
N ARG A 332 20.11 -4.68 -5.69
CA ARG A 332 19.35 -5.88 -5.36
C ARG A 332 17.86 -5.70 -5.67
N SER A 333 17.19 -6.78 -6.04
CA SER A 333 15.74 -6.83 -6.20
C SER A 333 15.09 -7.46 -4.97
N PHE A 334 14.12 -6.78 -4.38
CA PHE A 334 13.47 -7.26 -3.16
C PHE A 334 11.97 -6.89 -3.09
N ASN A 335 11.26 -7.45 -2.12
CA ASN A 335 9.95 -7.00 -1.68
C ASN A 335 10.02 -6.63 -0.20
N LYS A 336 9.33 -5.57 0.21
CA LYS A 336 9.20 -5.13 1.60
C LYS A 336 7.86 -5.63 2.15
N PRO A 337 7.85 -6.65 3.02
CA PRO A 337 6.64 -7.09 3.68
C PRO A 337 5.97 -6.00 4.49
N LEU A 338 4.65 -5.94 4.39
CA LEU A 338 3.82 -5.02 5.16
C LEU A 338 2.96 -5.77 6.18
N ALA A 339 2.79 -5.15 7.34
CA ALA A 339 2.12 -5.76 8.48
C ALA A 339 0.58 -5.68 8.40
N TYR A 340 0.00 -4.95 7.45
CA TYR A 340 -1.45 -4.69 7.40
C TYR A 340 -2.03 -4.29 8.76
N ASN A 341 -2.88 -5.15 9.35
CA ASN A 341 -3.50 -4.98 10.66
C ASN A 341 -2.67 -5.55 11.81
N LEU A 342 -1.66 -6.39 11.54
CA LEU A 342 -0.79 -6.98 12.55
C LEU A 342 -0.06 -5.90 13.34
N ALA A 343 0.17 -6.15 14.64
CA ALA A 343 0.91 -5.23 15.49
C ALA A 343 2.28 -4.89 14.88
N ARG A 344 2.85 -3.74 15.26
CA ARG A 344 4.20 -3.37 14.83
C ARG A 344 5.27 -4.38 15.25
N SER A 345 5.03 -5.07 16.36
CA SER A 345 5.85 -6.18 16.88
C SER A 345 5.61 -7.51 16.17
N ALA A 346 4.91 -7.54 15.03
CA ALA A 346 4.73 -8.77 14.29
C ALA A 346 6.07 -9.21 13.68
N GLU A 347 6.37 -10.49 13.81
CA GLU A 347 7.59 -11.12 13.31
C GLU A 347 7.52 -11.26 11.78
N LEU A 348 7.73 -10.14 11.08
CA LEU A 348 7.87 -10.11 9.63
C LEU A 348 9.32 -9.84 9.25
N PRO A 349 9.84 -10.46 8.18
CA PRO A 349 11.16 -10.13 7.69
C PRO A 349 11.18 -8.67 7.20
N SER A 350 12.32 -8.02 7.37
CA SER A 350 12.53 -6.63 6.96
C SER A 350 12.53 -6.48 5.44
N ALA A 351 13.04 -7.47 4.71
CA ALA A 351 12.97 -7.55 3.26
C ALA A 351 12.92 -9.01 2.77
N LEU A 352 12.39 -9.23 1.58
CA LEU A 352 12.38 -10.51 0.87
C LEU A 352 13.19 -10.34 -0.41
N LEU A 353 14.40 -10.90 -0.44
CA LEU A 353 15.29 -10.85 -1.59
C LEU A 353 14.76 -11.76 -2.69
N LYS A 354 14.63 -11.24 -3.92
CA LYS A 354 14.00 -11.93 -5.06
C LYS A 354 15.00 -12.41 -6.12
N ASP A 355 16.26 -12.01 -5.99
CA ASP A 355 17.31 -12.22 -6.99
C ASP A 355 18.38 -13.25 -6.57
N ALA A 356 18.21 -13.90 -5.42
CA ALA A 356 19.19 -14.82 -4.83
C ALA A 356 19.01 -16.29 -5.24
N GLY A 357 18.20 -16.57 -6.26
CA GLY A 357 17.90 -17.93 -6.72
C GLY A 357 16.45 -18.13 -7.15
N PRO A 358 15.99 -19.38 -7.26
CA PRO A 358 14.59 -19.69 -7.60
C PRO A 358 13.61 -19.36 -6.46
N ASN A 359 14.10 -19.23 -5.23
CA ASN A 359 13.30 -18.96 -4.04
C ASN A 359 13.61 -17.58 -3.47
N ILE A 360 12.62 -16.96 -2.84
CA ILE A 360 12.86 -15.74 -2.06
C ILE A 360 13.75 -16.02 -0.85
N VAL A 361 14.61 -15.07 -0.49
CA VAL A 361 15.42 -15.14 0.74
C VAL A 361 14.99 -14.03 1.70
N PRO A 362 14.31 -14.36 2.81
CA PRO A 362 13.92 -13.37 3.80
C PRO A 362 15.13 -12.88 4.61
N LEU A 363 15.25 -11.55 4.72
CA LEU A 363 16.26 -10.85 5.49
C LEU A 363 15.63 -10.33 6.78
N GLN A 364 16.17 -10.73 7.92
CA GLN A 364 15.61 -10.41 9.23
C GLN A 364 16.56 -9.55 10.04
N ILE A 365 16.01 -8.50 10.64
CA ILE A 365 16.69 -7.70 11.67
C ILE A 365 16.15 -8.14 13.02
N THR A 366 17.05 -8.46 13.95
CA THR A 366 16.68 -8.84 15.32
C THR A 366 17.26 -7.81 16.27
N LEU A 367 16.42 -7.22 17.11
CA LEU A 367 16.87 -6.30 18.15
C LEU A 367 17.06 -7.06 19.46
N ALA A 368 18.03 -6.60 20.27
CA ALA A 368 18.52 -7.31 21.44
C ALA A 368 17.40 -7.91 22.32
N GLY A 369 17.46 -9.23 22.53
CA GLY A 369 16.53 -9.97 23.39
C GLY A 369 15.32 -10.60 22.68
N GLU A 370 15.12 -10.32 21.39
CA GLU A 370 14.10 -11.02 20.60
C GLU A 370 14.66 -12.36 20.08
N PRO A 371 13.94 -13.48 20.25
CA PRO A 371 14.35 -14.75 19.68
C PRO A 371 14.32 -14.67 18.15
N LEU A 372 15.29 -15.32 17.50
CA LEU A 372 15.26 -15.49 16.05
C LEU A 372 13.98 -16.25 15.68
N SER A 373 13.14 -15.63 14.86
CA SER A 373 11.95 -16.29 14.33
C SER A 373 12.33 -17.11 13.11
N ASN A 374 11.71 -18.28 12.99
CA ASN A 374 11.84 -19.06 11.78
C ASN A 374 11.04 -18.43 10.61
N CYS A 375 10.12 -17.49 10.89
CA CYS A 375 9.21 -16.90 9.91
C CYS A 375 8.54 -17.94 8.99
N GLY A 376 8.23 -19.13 9.51
CA GLY A 376 7.65 -20.24 8.74
C GLY A 376 8.61 -21.04 7.85
N ARG A 377 9.93 -20.82 7.92
CA ARG A 377 10.91 -21.45 7.01
C ARG A 377 11.23 -22.91 7.37
N PRO A 378 11.45 -23.80 6.39
CA PRO A 378 12.05 -25.11 6.62
C PRO A 378 13.57 -24.99 6.81
N GLY A 379 14.14 -25.73 7.77
CA GLY A 379 15.58 -25.75 8.05
C GLY A 379 15.97 -25.09 9.39
N PRO A 380 17.25 -25.20 9.79
CA PRO A 380 17.73 -24.60 11.03
C PRO A 380 17.80 -23.06 10.90
N ILE A 381 17.27 -22.36 11.90
CA ILE A 381 17.19 -20.89 11.95
C ILE A 381 18.57 -20.23 11.77
N GLU A 382 19.63 -20.88 12.24
CA GLU A 382 21.04 -20.44 12.11
C GLU A 382 21.53 -20.33 10.66
N SER A 383 20.88 -21.03 9.73
CA SER A 383 21.20 -20.96 8.29
C SER A 383 20.54 -19.78 7.58
N HIS A 384 19.65 -19.05 8.26
CA HIS A 384 18.95 -17.90 7.71
C HIS A 384 19.77 -16.64 7.86
N TRP A 385 19.73 -15.80 6.81
CA TRP A 385 20.31 -14.47 6.88
C TRP A 385 19.61 -13.67 7.99
N HIS A 386 20.40 -13.15 8.92
CA HIS A 386 19.95 -12.33 10.04
C HIS A 386 20.99 -11.25 10.33
N TRP A 387 20.54 -10.11 10.83
CA TRP A 387 21.40 -9.05 11.32
C TRP A 387 20.92 -8.56 12.67
N ASP A 388 21.81 -8.56 13.65
CA ASP A 388 21.58 -7.95 14.97
C ASP A 388 22.47 -6.70 15.10
N PRO A 389 21.88 -5.48 14.96
CA PRO A 389 22.61 -4.23 15.10
C PRO A 389 23.23 -4.01 16.48
N SER A 390 22.76 -4.72 17.52
CA SER A 390 23.33 -4.64 18.87
C SER A 390 24.61 -5.46 19.03
N GLN A 391 24.81 -6.48 18.19
CA GLN A 391 26.00 -7.32 18.19
C GLN A 391 27.03 -6.88 17.15
N SER A 392 26.57 -6.39 15.99
CA SER A 392 27.44 -5.92 14.92
C SER A 392 26.86 -4.70 14.23
N ALA A 393 27.66 -3.63 14.16
CA ALA A 393 27.33 -2.44 13.39
C ALA A 393 27.34 -2.68 11.87
N SER A 394 28.08 -3.69 11.39
CA SER A 394 28.14 -4.04 9.97
C SER A 394 27.02 -5.01 9.58
N ILE A 395 26.36 -4.71 8.45
CA ILE A 395 25.37 -5.59 7.83
C ILE A 395 26.11 -6.79 7.20
N PRO A 396 25.69 -8.04 7.47
CA PRO A 396 26.29 -9.22 6.85
C PRO A 396 26.14 -9.22 5.33
N PRO A 397 27.09 -9.83 4.58
CA PRO A 397 26.99 -9.90 3.13
C PRO A 397 25.70 -10.61 2.69
N PHE A 398 25.07 -10.09 1.64
CA PHE A 398 23.87 -10.70 1.09
C PHE A 398 24.21 -11.96 0.28
N PRO A 399 23.27 -12.91 0.17
CA PRO A 399 23.41 -14.04 -0.75
C PRO A 399 23.70 -13.58 -2.19
N SER A 400 24.51 -14.34 -2.93
CA SER A 400 24.86 -14.03 -4.33
C SER A 400 23.62 -13.96 -5.23
N THR A 401 23.69 -13.17 -6.31
CA THR A 401 22.61 -13.10 -7.30
C THR A 401 22.61 -14.35 -8.19
N ALA A 402 21.43 -14.79 -8.60
CA ALA A 402 21.29 -15.88 -9.55
C ALA A 402 21.85 -15.45 -10.91
N GLY A 403 22.99 -16.03 -11.32
CA GLY A 403 23.66 -15.74 -12.60
C GLY A 403 25.06 -15.12 -12.47
N SER A 404 25.52 -14.79 -11.26
CA SER A 404 26.93 -14.50 -10.99
C SER A 404 27.64 -15.78 -10.55
N SER A 405 28.00 -16.62 -11.51
CA SER A 405 28.89 -17.79 -11.36
C SER A 405 29.79 -17.91 -12.56
#